data_AF-A0A4Q3H237-F1
#
_entry.id   AF-A0A4Q3H237-F1
#
_cell.length_a   1.000
_cell.length_b   1.000
_cell.length_c   1.000
_cell.angle_alpha   90.00
_cell.angle_beta   90.00
_cell.angle_gamma   90.00
#
_symmetry.space_group_name_H-M   'P 1'
#
loop_
_entity.id
_entity.type
_entity.pdbx_description
1 polymer ?
#
loop_
_entity_poly.entity_id
_entity_poly.type
_entity_poly.pdbx_seq_one_letter_code
_entity_poly.pdbx_strand_id
1 'polypeptide(L)'
;AYVLLSPRMTDEDVHHRIGRNAYLPVGGAIGFYDGFFGPGTGSFFATSLVSLRGFGLIRATAHTKAFNFASNVGSLIVFLVGGNALILLGLCMAIGSASGAWAGSHTAMRFGARIIRPVLVIVSLALTAKLLWQAIR
;
A
#
# COMPACT_ATOMS: atom_id res chain seq x y z
N ALA A 1 -9.18 -18.78 15.00
CA ALA A 1 -10.65 -18.65 15.00
C ALA A 1 -11.17 -17.39 14.28
N TYR A 2 -10.48 -16.23 14.38
CA TYR A 2 -10.97 -14.95 13.83
C TYR A 2 -11.00 -14.83 12.28
N VAL A 3 -10.31 -15.71 11.55
CA VAL A 3 -10.30 -15.73 10.07
C VAL A 3 -11.45 -16.57 9.48
N LEU A 4 -12.07 -17.44 10.29
CA LEU A 4 -13.16 -18.32 9.88
C LEU A 4 -14.55 -17.70 10.08
N LEU A 5 -14.63 -16.63 10.88
CA LEU A 5 -15.88 -15.99 11.30
C LEU A 5 -16.10 -14.60 10.69
N SER A 6 -15.17 -14.11 9.86
CA SER A 6 -15.45 -12.89 9.10
C SER A 6 -16.50 -13.22 8.03
N PRO A 7 -17.64 -12.51 8.01
CA PRO A 7 -18.61 -12.66 6.94
C PRO A 7 -17.86 -12.35 5.65
N ARG A 8 -18.04 -13.23 4.66
CA ARG A 8 -17.50 -13.07 3.30
C ARG A 8 -17.50 -11.59 2.95
N MET A 9 -16.29 -11.01 2.85
CA MET A 9 -16.07 -9.65 2.37
C MET A 9 -16.69 -9.61 0.98
N THR A 10 -17.94 -9.18 0.95
CA THR A 10 -18.83 -9.30 -0.18
C THR A 10 -18.33 -8.32 -1.23
N ASP A 11 -18.16 -8.82 -2.45
CA ASP A 11 -17.68 -8.06 -3.61
C ASP A 11 -18.79 -7.15 -4.20
N GLU A 12 -19.92 -7.06 -3.52
CA GLU A 12 -21.03 -6.18 -3.89
C GLU A 12 -20.87 -4.80 -3.26
N ASP A 13 -21.02 -3.76 -4.10
CA ASP A 13 -21.02 -2.38 -3.65
C ASP A 13 -22.22 -2.14 -2.71
N VAL A 14 -21.93 -1.82 -1.45
CA VAL A 14 -22.98 -1.39 -0.52
C VAL A 14 -23.17 0.13 -0.67
N HIS A 15 -24.41 0.60 -0.54
CA HIS A 15 -24.79 2.01 -0.72
C HIS A 15 -23.78 3.01 -0.14
N HIS A 16 -23.38 3.97 -0.99
CA HIS A 16 -22.59 5.16 -0.71
C HIS A 16 -23.06 5.84 0.61
N ARG A 17 -22.38 5.61 1.75
CA ARG A 17 -22.81 6.18 3.05
C ARG A 17 -22.47 7.66 3.23
N ILE A 18 -21.49 8.19 2.49
CA ILE A 18 -21.00 9.57 2.64
C ILE A 18 -20.86 10.22 1.25
N GLY A 19 -21.07 11.53 1.13
CA GLY A 19 -20.85 12.30 -0.12
C GLY A 19 -19.39 12.69 -0.35
N ARG A 20 -18.99 12.99 -1.59
CA ARG A 20 -17.59 13.36 -1.98
C ARG A 20 -16.97 14.43 -1.07
N ASN A 21 -17.76 15.43 -0.69
CA ASN A 21 -17.33 16.56 0.13
C ASN A 21 -17.01 16.19 1.59
N ALA A 22 -17.66 15.17 2.14
CA ALA A 22 -17.41 14.72 3.51
C ALA A 22 -16.25 13.71 3.62
N TYR A 23 -15.80 13.12 2.50
CA TYR A 23 -14.62 12.25 2.48
C TYR A 23 -13.28 13.01 2.35
N LEU A 24 -13.31 14.21 1.76
CA LEU A 24 -12.14 15.09 1.60
C LEU A 24 -11.27 15.26 2.87
N PRO A 25 -11.82 15.60 4.05
CA PRO A 25 -11.00 15.76 5.25
C PRO A 25 -10.38 14.45 5.74
N VAL A 26 -11.07 13.32 5.57
CA VAL A 26 -10.55 11.99 5.96
C VAL A 26 -9.42 11.56 5.03
N GLY A 27 -9.61 11.70 3.72
CA GLY A 27 -8.56 11.42 2.74
C GLY A 27 -7.33 12.31 2.94
N GLY A 28 -7.55 13.59 3.25
CA GLY A 28 -6.48 14.54 3.58
C GLY A 28 -5.71 14.16 4.85
N ALA A 29 -6.40 13.77 5.92
CA ALA A 29 -5.75 13.34 7.16
C ALA A 29 -4.91 12.06 6.98
N ILE A 30 -5.42 11.08 6.23
CA ILE A 30 -4.67 9.85 5.90
C ILE A 30 -3.48 10.19 5.01
N GLY A 31 -3.63 11.09 4.02
CA GLY A 31 -2.52 11.55 3.19
C GLY A 31 -1.44 12.29 3.99
N PHE A 32 -1.81 13.08 4.99
CA PHE A 32 -0.86 13.71 5.90
C PHE A 32 -0.10 12.66 6.74
N TYR A 33 -0.81 11.64 7.25
CA TYR A 33 -0.19 10.51 7.94
C TYR A 33 0.78 9.73 7.03
N ASP A 34 0.41 9.53 5.77
CA ASP A 34 1.25 8.88 4.76
C ASP A 34 2.58 9.61 4.58
N GLY A 35 2.52 10.94 4.47
CA GLY A 35 3.71 11.77 4.28
C GLY A 35 4.65 11.79 5.49
N PHE A 36 4.15 11.54 6.71
CA PHE A 36 4.94 11.63 7.93
C PHE A 36 5.46 10.27 8.42
N PHE A 37 4.56 9.27 8.52
CA PHE A 37 4.89 7.94 9.00
C PHE A 37 5.11 6.97 7.83
N GLY A 38 4.10 6.78 6.98
CA GLY A 38 4.16 5.90 5.80
C GLY A 38 3.76 4.40 5.97
N PRO A 39 4.01 3.67 7.09
CA PRO A 39 3.61 2.28 7.19
C PRO A 39 2.10 2.17 7.44
N GLY A 40 1.44 1.27 6.71
CA GLY A 40 0.02 0.95 6.92
C GLY A 40 -0.96 1.91 6.24
N THR A 41 -0.51 2.97 5.58
CA THR A 41 -1.39 3.94 4.90
C THR A 41 -2.29 3.29 3.85
N GLY A 42 -1.78 2.33 3.08
CA GLY A 42 -2.58 1.58 2.11
C GLY A 42 -3.77 0.86 2.78
N SER A 43 -3.55 0.25 3.94
CA SER A 43 -4.63 -0.40 4.70
C SER A 43 -5.62 0.61 5.26
N PHE A 44 -5.16 1.79 5.69
CA PHE A 44 -6.03 2.88 6.14
C PHE A 44 -6.88 3.45 4.99
N PHE A 45 -6.29 3.72 3.83
CA PHE A 45 -7.02 4.15 2.64
C PHE A 45 -8.05 3.10 2.22
N ALA A 46 -7.68 1.82 2.13
CA ALA A 46 -8.60 0.75 1.76
C ALA A 46 -9.76 0.62 2.75
N THR A 47 -9.46 0.61 4.05
CA THR A 47 -10.49 0.53 5.10
C THR A 47 -11.39 1.75 5.10
N SER A 48 -10.86 2.95 4.86
CA SER A 48 -11.65 4.19 4.75
C SER A 48 -12.58 4.15 3.53
N LEU A 49 -12.12 3.63 2.39
CA LEU A 49 -12.91 3.53 1.16
C LEU A 49 -13.97 2.43 1.26
N VAL A 50 -13.70 1.33 1.93
CA VAL A 50 -14.72 0.29 2.19
C VAL A 50 -15.75 0.79 3.20
N SER A 51 -15.31 1.35 4.34
CA SER A 51 -16.21 1.70 5.45
C SER A 51 -17.01 2.99 5.24
N LEU A 52 -16.40 4.04 4.67
CA LEU A 52 -17.03 5.35 4.51
C LEU A 52 -17.64 5.52 3.11
N ARG A 53 -16.97 4.99 2.08
CA ARG A 53 -17.42 5.13 0.70
C ARG A 53 -18.32 4.00 0.21
N GLY A 54 -18.35 2.86 0.91
CA GLY A 54 -19.15 1.68 0.54
C GLY A 54 -18.62 0.94 -0.70
N PHE A 55 -17.41 1.25 -1.15
CA PHE A 55 -16.84 0.59 -2.32
C PHE A 55 -16.58 -0.89 -2.02
N GLY A 56 -16.93 -1.77 -2.97
CA GLY A 56 -16.50 -3.16 -2.93
C GLY A 56 -14.97 -3.27 -2.76
N LEU A 57 -14.51 -4.33 -2.08
CA LEU A 57 -13.12 -4.48 -1.66
C LEU A 57 -12.12 -4.30 -2.82
N ILE A 58 -12.49 -4.77 -4.02
CA ILE A 58 -11.70 -4.64 -5.24
C ILE A 58 -11.57 -3.17 -5.68
N ARG A 59 -12.68 -2.41 -5.74
CA ARG A 59 -12.66 -0.99 -6.11
C ARG A 59 -11.96 -0.13 -5.06
N ALA A 60 -12.19 -0.41 -3.78
CA ALA A 60 -11.51 0.28 -2.70
C ALA A 60 -9.99 0.08 -2.76
N THR A 61 -9.54 -1.14 -3.07
CA THR A 61 -8.11 -1.45 -3.22
C THR A 61 -7.51 -0.77 -4.47
N ALA A 62 -8.26 -0.70 -5.57
CA ALA A 62 -7.83 0.02 -6.77
C ALA A 62 -7.64 1.52 -6.50
N HIS A 63 -8.62 2.17 -5.86
CA HIS A 63 -8.52 3.59 -5.47
C HIS A 63 -7.43 3.84 -4.44
N THR A 64 -7.24 2.94 -3.50
CA THR A 64 -6.15 3.00 -2.51
C THR A 64 -4.78 3.04 -3.17
N LYS A 65 -4.54 2.17 -4.16
CA LYS A 65 -3.27 2.17 -4.90
C LYS A 65 -3.05 3.48 -5.64
N ALA A 66 -4.10 4.05 -6.24
CA ALA A 66 -4.02 5.35 -6.90
C ALA A 66 -3.73 6.50 -5.92
N PHE A 67 -4.37 6.49 -4.74
CA PHE A 67 -4.09 7.48 -3.69
C PHE A 67 -2.67 7.39 -3.16
N ASN A 68 -2.20 6.18 -2.87
CA ASN A 68 -0.83 5.97 -2.41
C ASN A 68 0.19 6.43 -3.47
N PHE A 69 -0.08 6.18 -4.75
CA PHE A 69 0.74 6.71 -5.84
C PHE A 69 0.73 8.26 -5.87
N ALA A 70 -0.46 8.87 -5.76
CA ALA A 70 -0.58 10.33 -5.74
C ALA A 70 0.17 10.98 -4.56
N SER A 71 0.06 10.41 -3.36
CA SER A 71 0.80 10.87 -2.17
C SER A 71 2.32 10.75 -2.36
N ASN A 72 2.80 9.65 -2.92
CA ASN A 72 4.23 9.46 -3.22
C ASN A 72 4.74 10.41 -4.32
N VAL A 73 3.92 10.70 -5.34
CA VAL A 73 4.27 11.73 -6.34
C VAL A 73 4.29 13.12 -5.71
N GLY A 74 3.34 13.40 -4.81
CA GLY A 74 3.32 14.64 -4.03
C GLY A 74 4.59 14.80 -3.19
N SER A 75 5.00 13.76 -2.46
CA SER A 75 6.23 13.78 -1.68
C SER A 75 7.47 13.96 -2.57
N LEU A 76 7.53 13.29 -3.73
CA LEU A 76 8.60 13.47 -4.71
C LEU A 76 8.72 14.94 -5.18
N ILE A 77 7.60 15.59 -5.53
CA ILE A 77 7.60 17.00 -5.94
C ILE A 77 8.08 17.89 -4.80
N VAL A 78 7.62 17.66 -3.58
CA VAL A 78 8.05 18.44 -2.40
C VAL A 78 9.55 18.25 -2.13
N PHE A 79 10.07 17.03 -2.24
CA PHE A 79 11.52 16.75 -2.10
C PHE A 79 12.36 17.37 -3.23
N LEU A 80 11.84 17.39 -4.46
CA LEU A 80 12.47 18.05 -5.62
C LEU A 80 12.58 19.55 -5.40
N VAL A 81 11.48 20.21 -4.99
CA VAL A 81 11.46 21.65 -4.69
C VAL A 81 12.34 21.98 -3.48
N GLY A 82 12.36 21.10 -2.48
CA GLY A 82 13.19 21.25 -1.28
C GLY A 82 14.69 21.00 -1.49
N GLY A 83 15.15 20.71 -2.71
CA GLY A 83 16.57 20.53 -3.04
C GLY A 83 17.24 19.29 -2.44
N ASN A 84 16.48 18.43 -1.74
CA ASN A 84 16.97 17.23 -1.05
C ASN A 84 16.76 15.94 -1.88
N ALA A 85 16.28 16.06 -3.12
CA ALA A 85 16.08 14.92 -4.01
C ALA A 85 17.33 14.62 -4.84
N LEU A 86 17.99 13.49 -4.55
CA LEU A 86 19.01 12.91 -5.42
C LEU A 86 18.33 12.27 -6.64
N ILE A 87 18.06 13.07 -7.68
CA ILE A 87 17.32 12.64 -8.89
C ILE A 87 17.93 11.39 -9.52
N LEU A 88 19.27 11.31 -9.58
CA LEU A 88 19.96 10.13 -10.14
C LEU A 88 19.68 8.86 -9.32
N LEU A 89 19.73 8.96 -7.99
CA LEU A 89 19.40 7.84 -7.09
C LEU A 89 17.92 7.46 -7.22
N GLY A 90 17.03 8.45 -7.26
CA GLY A 90 15.59 8.26 -7.45
C GLY A 90 15.27 7.55 -8.76
N LEU A 91 15.95 7.88 -9.86
CA LEU A 91 15.78 7.23 -11.16
C LEU A 91 16.26 5.77 -11.11
N CYS A 92 17.43 5.51 -10.50
CA CYS A 92 17.93 4.15 -10.30
C CYS A 92 16.96 3.31 -9.45
N MET A 93 16.41 3.88 -8.37
CA MET A 93 15.39 3.23 -7.55
C MET A 93 14.11 2.99 -8.32
N ALA A 94 13.64 3.94 -9.13
CA ALA A 94 12.45 3.78 -9.96
C ALA A 94 12.59 2.63 -10.96
N ILE A 95 13.73 2.54 -11.66
CA ILE A 95 14.02 1.45 -12.61
C ILE A 95 14.15 0.10 -11.87
N GLY A 96 14.83 0.07 -10.74
CA GLY A 96 14.97 -1.14 -9.91
C GLY A 96 13.63 -1.64 -9.37
N SER A 97 12.79 -0.75 -8.85
CA SER A 97 11.45 -1.08 -8.37
C SER A 97 10.52 -1.51 -9.50
N ALA A 98 10.56 -0.84 -10.65
CA ALA A 98 9.73 -1.19 -11.81
C ALA A 98 10.10 -2.56 -12.39
N SER A 99 11.40 -2.81 -12.60
CA SER A 99 11.90 -4.10 -13.08
C SER A 99 11.58 -5.24 -12.10
N GLY A 100 11.77 -5.01 -10.80
CA GLY A 100 11.41 -5.98 -9.75
C GLY A 100 9.91 -6.27 -9.69
N ALA A 101 9.05 -5.24 -9.80
CA ALA A 101 7.60 -5.40 -9.83
C ALA A 101 7.13 -6.17 -11.08
N TRP A 102 7.74 -5.90 -12.24
CA TRP A 102 7.46 -6.62 -13.48
C TRP A 102 7.88 -8.10 -13.39
N ALA A 103 9.12 -8.37 -12.98
CA ALA A 103 9.61 -9.75 -12.80
C ALA A 103 8.82 -10.52 -11.73
N GLY A 104 8.49 -9.87 -10.61
CA GLY A 104 7.71 -10.45 -9.51
C GLY A 104 6.28 -10.78 -9.92
N SER A 105 5.58 -9.86 -10.60
CA SER A 105 4.22 -10.10 -11.10
C SER A 105 4.19 -11.19 -12.18
N HIS A 106 5.16 -11.18 -13.09
CA HIS A 106 5.27 -12.20 -14.13
C HIS A 106 5.52 -13.60 -13.54
N THR A 107 6.41 -13.70 -12.54
CA THR A 107 6.68 -14.96 -11.82
C THR A 107 5.46 -15.41 -11.00
N ALA A 108 4.77 -14.48 -10.35
CA ALA A 108 3.54 -14.77 -9.60
C ALA A 108 2.41 -15.31 -10.50
N MET A 109 2.25 -14.75 -11.71
CA MET A 109 1.28 -15.24 -12.69
C MET A 109 1.66 -16.61 -13.26
N ARG A 110 2.97 -16.87 -13.48
CA ARG A 110 3.45 -18.12 -14.11
C ARG A 110 3.48 -19.32 -13.17
N PHE A 111 3.85 -19.12 -11.90
CA PHE A 111 4.03 -20.22 -10.92
C PHE A 111 2.94 -20.27 -9.85
N GLY A 112 2.06 -19.27 -9.81
CA GLY A 112 0.93 -19.20 -8.90
C GLY A 112 1.31 -19.14 -7.41
N ALA A 113 0.33 -19.42 -6.55
CA ALA A 113 0.48 -19.29 -5.09
C ALA A 113 1.52 -20.23 -4.46
N ARG A 114 2.01 -21.24 -5.19
CA ARG A 114 2.96 -22.25 -4.70
C ARG A 114 4.35 -21.68 -4.42
N ILE A 115 4.78 -20.66 -5.18
CA ILE A 115 6.06 -19.96 -4.94
C ILE A 115 5.87 -18.74 -4.03
N ILE A 116 4.72 -18.06 -4.13
CA ILE A 116 4.46 -16.84 -3.36
C ILE A 116 4.47 -17.10 -1.84
N ARG A 117 3.80 -18.17 -1.40
CA ARG A 117 3.69 -18.52 0.03
C ARG A 117 5.05 -18.75 0.71
N PRO A 118 5.94 -19.64 0.22
CA PRO A 118 7.23 -19.87 0.87
C PRO A 118 8.14 -18.64 0.83
N VAL A 119 8.14 -17.87 -0.27
CA VAL A 119 8.93 -16.63 -0.36
C VAL A 119 8.50 -15.62 0.71
N LEU A 120 7.18 -15.44 0.92
CA LEU A 120 6.67 -14.55 1.96
C LEU A 120 7.11 -14.97 3.36
N VAL A 121 7.06 -16.27 3.67
CA VAL A 121 7.48 -16.79 4.99
C VAL A 121 8.98 -16.57 5.21
N ILE A 122 9.81 -16.88 4.21
CA ILE A 122 11.27 -16.70 4.29
C ILE A 122 11.62 -15.24 4.50
N VAL A 123 11.04 -14.34 3.70
CA VAL A 123 11.29 -12.89 3.81
C VAL A 123 10.82 -12.36 5.16
N SER A 124 9.65 -12.79 5.64
CA SER A 124 9.14 -12.38 6.96
C SER A 124 10.07 -12.83 8.08
N LEU A 125 10.55 -14.08 8.05
CA LEU A 125 11.51 -14.58 9.05
C LEU A 125 12.84 -13.82 8.99
N ALA A 126 13.34 -13.55 7.79
CA ALA A 126 14.58 -12.79 7.59
C ALA A 126 14.45 -11.35 8.12
N LEU A 127 13.32 -10.68 7.88
CA LEU A 127 13.04 -9.34 8.41
C LEU A 127 12.95 -9.34 9.93
N THR A 128 12.25 -10.31 10.52
CA THR A 128 12.18 -10.48 11.97
C THR A 128 13.56 -10.70 12.58
N ALA A 129 14.37 -11.58 11.98
CA ALA A 129 15.74 -11.83 12.43
C ALA A 129 16.62 -10.57 12.32
N LYS A 130 16.51 -9.82 11.21
CA LYS A 130 17.23 -8.54 11.02
C LYS A 130 16.83 -7.51 12.08
N LEU A 131 15.54 -7.37 12.36
CA LEU A 131 15.03 -6.43 13.37
C LEU A 131 15.49 -6.82 14.77
N LEU A 132 15.46 -8.12 15.12
CA LEU A 132 16.00 -8.61 16.39
C LEU A 132 17.50 -8.33 16.51
N TRP A 133 18.26 -8.55 15.45
CA TRP A 133 19.69 -8.24 15.44
C TRP A 133 19.97 -6.75 15.63
N GLN A 134 19.18 -5.87 14.99
CA GLN A 134 19.26 -4.42 15.20
C GLN A 134 18.78 -3.98 16.58
N ALA A 135 17.88 -4.72 17.22
CA ALA A 135 17.41 -4.40 18.57
C ALA A 135 18.40 -4.83 19.67
N ILE A 136 19.22 -5.85 19.40
CA ILE A 136 20.22 -6.38 20.34
C ILE A 136 21.55 -5.60 20.26
N ARG A 137 21.85 -4.98 19.11
CA ARG A 137 23.07 -4.19 18.88
C ARG A 137 22.83 -2.70 19.11
#